data_AF-A0A0S8CS13-F1
#
_entry.id   AF-A0A0S8CS13-F1
#
_cell.length_a   1.000
_cell.length_b   1.000
_cell.length_c   1.000
_cell.angle_alpha   90.00
_cell.angle_beta   90.00
_cell.angle_gamma   90.00
#
_symmetry.space_group_name_H-M   'P 1'
#
loop_
_entity.id
_entity.type
_entity.pdbx_description
1 polymer ?
#
loop_
_entity_poly.entity_id
_entity_poly.type
_entity_poly.pdbx_seq_one_letter_code
_entity_poly.pdbx_strand_id
1 'polypeptide(L)'
;MYDGKLIIPGLIVFVALMTFPIWKNMGNAGPVPKPEKPKGVTKCVESTQFMRTSHMKVLDDWRDEVLRDADRNPVEVDGVKYDKSLMNGCMKCHAEKKKFCDECHVYTSVKPYCWDCHFLPKETF
;
A
#
# COMPACT_ATOMS: atom_id res chain seq x y z
N MET A 1 -11.00 -4.91 -55.41
CA MET A 1 -9.61 -4.60 -55.04
C MET A 1 -9.68 -3.76 -53.78
N TYR A 2 -9.22 -4.31 -52.66
CA TYR A 2 -9.25 -3.64 -51.36
C TYR A 2 -8.38 -2.38 -51.46
N ASP A 3 -8.83 -1.23 -50.97
CA ASP A 3 -8.05 0.02 -50.88
C ASP A 3 -6.88 -0.10 -49.88
N GLY A 4 -6.26 -1.26 -49.76
CA GLY A 4 -5.15 -1.57 -48.86
C GLY A 4 -3.99 -0.60 -49.02
N LYS A 5 -3.77 -0.02 -50.21
CA LYS A 5 -2.75 1.02 -50.43
C LYS A 5 -3.04 2.32 -49.67
N LEU A 6 -4.29 2.61 -49.33
CA LEU A 6 -4.72 3.77 -48.53
C LEU A 6 -4.99 3.38 -47.07
N ILE A 7 -5.53 2.19 -46.84
CA ILE A 7 -5.90 1.70 -45.50
C ILE A 7 -4.65 1.35 -44.67
N ILE A 8 -3.66 0.66 -45.25
CA ILE A 8 -2.43 0.25 -44.53
C ILE A 8 -1.67 1.45 -43.94
N PRO A 9 -1.36 2.53 -44.69
CA PRO A 9 -0.66 3.66 -44.11
C PRO A 9 -1.48 4.37 -43.02
N GLY A 10 -2.80 4.47 -43.18
CA GLY A 10 -3.68 5.00 -42.13
C GLY A 10 -3.64 4.16 -40.85
N LEU A 11 -3.61 2.83 -40.99
CA LEU A 11 -3.54 1.90 -39.86
C LEU A 11 -2.20 1.98 -39.13
N ILE A 12 -1.09 2.14 -39.86
CA ILE A 12 0.25 2.34 -39.26
C ILE A 12 0.28 3.63 -38.45
N VAL A 13 -0.24 4.74 -39.01
CA VAL A 13 -0.30 6.04 -38.30
C VAL A 13 -1.18 5.92 -37.05
N PHE A 14 -2.33 5.25 -37.17
CA PHE A 14 -3.23 5.02 -36.03
C PHE A 14 -2.56 4.22 -34.91
N VAL A 15 -1.90 3.11 -35.23
CA VAL A 15 -1.19 2.28 -34.23
C VAL A 15 -0.03 3.05 -33.62
N ALA A 16 0.73 3.82 -34.41
CA ALA A 16 1.81 4.65 -33.90
C ALA A 16 1.30 5.72 -32.92
N LEU A 17 0.19 6.39 -33.24
CA LEU A 17 -0.43 7.38 -32.34
C LEU A 17 -1.04 6.75 -31.09
N MET A 18 -1.69 5.59 -31.22
CA MET A 18 -2.27 4.88 -30.07
C MET A 18 -1.20 4.37 -29.12
N THR A 19 -0.08 3.88 -29.66
CA THR A 19 1.02 3.36 -28.86
C THR A 19 1.98 4.46 -28.39
N PHE A 20 1.95 5.66 -28.99
CA PHE A 20 2.82 6.78 -28.63
C PHE A 20 2.96 7.06 -27.13
N PRO A 21 1.87 7.08 -26.31
CA PRO A 21 1.99 7.27 -24.86
C PRO A 21 2.81 6.19 -24.18
N ILE A 22 2.72 4.94 -24.65
CA ILE A 22 3.49 3.80 -24.13
C ILE A 22 4.97 4.02 -24.40
N TRP A 23 5.34 4.43 -25.62
CA TRP A 23 6.74 4.67 -26.00
C TRP A 23 7.33 5.86 -25.25
N LYS A 24 6.54 6.93 -25.08
CA LYS A 24 6.89 8.12 -24.30
C LYS A 24 7.10 7.82 -22.81
N ASN A 25 6.31 6.92 -22.25
CA ASN A 25 6.32 6.58 -20.83
C ASN A 25 7.05 5.26 -20.53
N MET A 26 7.64 4.62 -21.53
CA MET A 26 8.34 3.35 -21.39
C MET A 26 9.54 3.53 -20.46
N GLY A 27 9.52 2.87 -19.29
CA GLY A 27 10.56 2.96 -18.27
C GLY A 27 10.36 4.04 -17.21
N ASN A 28 9.32 4.88 -17.30
CA ASN A 28 8.99 5.85 -16.26
C ASN A 28 7.88 5.29 -15.35
N ALA A 29 8.28 4.56 -14.31
CA ALA A 29 7.37 3.97 -13.32
C ALA A 29 6.73 5.01 -12.35
N GLY A 30 6.97 6.30 -12.57
CA GLY A 30 6.58 7.37 -11.67
C GLY A 30 7.39 7.36 -10.36
N PRO A 31 7.18 8.35 -9.48
CA PRO A 31 7.80 8.38 -8.18
C PRO A 31 7.26 7.24 -7.30
N VAL A 32 8.15 6.35 -6.87
CA VAL A 32 7.82 5.34 -5.85
C VAL A 32 7.66 6.01 -4.48
N PRO A 33 6.68 5.58 -3.67
CA PRO A 33 6.45 6.17 -2.36
C PRO A 33 7.65 5.95 -1.43
N LYS A 34 7.98 6.97 -0.62
CA LYS A 34 9.11 6.95 0.33
C LYS A 34 8.62 7.22 1.74
N PRO A 35 7.95 6.25 2.38
CA PRO A 35 7.38 6.45 3.71
C PRO A 35 8.46 6.67 4.77
N GLU A 36 8.21 7.57 5.72
CA GLU A 36 9.09 7.86 6.85
C GLU A 36 9.07 6.71 7.85
N LYS A 37 10.22 6.05 8.05
CA LYS A 37 10.31 4.91 8.96
C LYS A 37 10.20 5.37 10.43
N PRO A 38 9.60 4.54 11.31
CA PRO A 38 9.62 4.78 12.75
C PRO A 38 11.05 4.96 13.27
N LYS A 39 11.26 5.97 14.12
CA LYS A 39 12.56 6.24 14.76
C LYS A 39 12.72 5.36 15.99
N GLY A 40 13.92 4.82 16.20
CA GLY A 40 14.27 4.10 17.43
C GLY A 40 13.70 2.68 17.57
N VAL A 41 13.07 2.14 16.51
CA VAL A 41 12.50 0.78 16.51
C VAL A 41 13.31 -0.13 15.60
N THR A 42 13.86 -1.22 16.14
CA THR A 42 14.67 -2.19 15.39
C THR A 42 13.95 -3.53 15.16
N LYS A 43 12.89 -3.79 15.91
CA LYS A 43 12.08 -5.02 15.83
C LYS A 43 10.72 -4.71 15.24
N CYS A 44 10.36 -5.42 14.18
CA CYS A 44 9.10 -5.28 13.45
C CYS A 44 8.31 -6.57 13.55
N VAL A 45 6.99 -6.48 13.38
CA VAL A 45 6.09 -7.64 13.34
C VAL A 45 6.50 -8.62 12.23
N GLU A 46 7.01 -8.10 11.11
CA GLU A 46 7.44 -8.88 9.97
C GLU A 46 8.53 -8.15 9.16
N SER A 47 9.10 -8.84 8.18
CA SER A 47 10.08 -8.27 7.26
C SER A 47 9.51 -7.09 6.45
N THR A 48 10.37 -6.13 6.08
CA THR A 48 9.94 -4.97 5.28
C THR A 48 9.33 -5.39 3.93
N GLN A 49 9.85 -6.44 3.31
CA GLN A 49 9.34 -6.95 2.04
C GLN A 49 7.94 -7.55 2.21
N PHE A 50 7.72 -8.33 3.27
CA PHE A 50 6.41 -8.88 3.59
C PHE A 50 5.39 -7.78 3.88
N MET A 51 5.73 -6.81 4.73
CA MET A 51 4.81 -5.70 5.06
C MET A 51 4.41 -4.88 3.84
N ARG A 52 5.32 -4.63 2.89
CA ARG A 52 4.98 -3.91 1.66
C ARG A 52 3.93 -4.61 0.80
N THR A 53 3.93 -5.94 0.78
CA THR A 53 3.05 -6.72 -0.09
C THR A 53 1.79 -7.21 0.62
N SER A 54 1.86 -7.40 1.95
CA SER A 54 0.89 -8.20 2.69
C SER A 54 0.45 -7.59 4.02
N HIS A 55 0.80 -6.34 4.36
CA HIS A 55 0.38 -5.75 5.65
C HIS A 55 -1.14 -5.72 5.84
N MET A 56 -1.93 -5.53 4.79
CA MET A 56 -3.39 -5.58 4.91
C MET A 56 -3.91 -6.97 5.27
N LYS A 57 -3.26 -8.04 4.77
CA LYS A 57 -3.60 -9.41 5.18
C LYS A 57 -3.41 -9.58 6.69
N VAL A 58 -2.30 -9.08 7.24
CA VAL A 58 -2.06 -9.13 8.70
C VAL A 58 -3.17 -8.41 9.46
N LEU A 59 -3.58 -7.22 8.99
CA LEU A 59 -4.66 -6.45 9.63
C LEU A 59 -6.02 -7.15 9.53
N ASP A 60 -6.34 -7.77 8.40
CA ASP A 60 -7.59 -8.51 8.21
C ASP A 60 -7.63 -9.79 9.05
N ASP A 61 -6.53 -10.54 9.08
CA ASP A 61 -6.39 -11.75 9.89
C ASP A 61 -6.53 -11.40 11.39
N TRP A 62 -5.81 -10.39 11.88
CA TRP A 62 -5.91 -9.94 13.27
C TRP A 62 -7.29 -9.41 13.62
N ARG A 63 -7.96 -8.71 12.69
CA ARG A 63 -9.34 -8.24 12.89
C ARG A 63 -10.27 -9.44 13.07
N ASP A 64 -10.18 -10.43 12.20
CA ASP A 64 -11.05 -11.59 12.23
C ASP A 64 -10.79 -12.44 13.49
N GLU A 65 -9.54 -12.66 13.87
CA GLU A 65 -9.17 -13.34 15.12
C GLU A 65 -9.76 -12.65 16.36
N VAL A 66 -9.63 -11.32 16.45
CA VAL A 66 -10.10 -10.55 17.60
C VAL A 66 -11.63 -10.43 17.66
N LEU A 67 -12.29 -10.26 16.51
CA LEU A 67 -13.73 -9.99 16.43
C LEU A 67 -14.58 -11.25 16.28
N ARG A 68 -14.11 -12.26 15.54
CA ARG A 68 -14.87 -13.50 15.27
C ARG A 68 -14.49 -14.62 16.22
N ASP A 69 -13.19 -14.79 16.46
CA ASP A 69 -12.67 -15.92 17.24
C ASP A 69 -12.42 -15.54 18.71
N ALA A 70 -12.56 -14.26 19.04
CA ALA A 70 -12.25 -13.69 20.35
C ALA A 70 -10.81 -13.92 20.82
N ASP A 71 -9.89 -14.24 19.92
CA ASP A 71 -8.47 -14.39 20.22
C ASP A 71 -7.78 -13.02 20.25
N ARG A 72 -7.52 -12.55 21.47
CA ARG A 72 -6.86 -11.27 21.75
C ARG A 72 -5.43 -11.43 22.23
N ASN A 73 -4.85 -12.63 22.11
CA ASN A 73 -3.49 -12.87 22.55
C ASN A 73 -2.52 -12.04 21.68
N PRO A 74 -1.55 -11.34 22.29
CA PRO A 74 -0.57 -10.56 21.53
C PRO A 74 0.36 -11.48 20.73
N VAL A 75 0.81 -11.00 19.58
CA VAL A 75 1.81 -11.68 18.76
C VAL A 75 3.19 -11.34 19.31
N GLU A 76 4.02 -12.34 19.55
CA GLU A 76 5.39 -12.14 20.02
C GLU A 76 6.39 -12.37 18.88
N VAL A 77 7.24 -11.37 18.66
CA VAL A 77 8.34 -11.46 17.67
C VAL A 77 9.62 -11.01 18.36
N ASP A 78 10.62 -11.88 18.41
CA ASP A 78 11.91 -11.62 19.07
C ASP A 78 11.78 -11.10 20.52
N GLY A 79 10.80 -11.62 21.28
CA GLY A 79 10.53 -11.22 22.67
C GLY A 79 9.75 -9.90 22.83
N VAL A 80 9.38 -9.24 21.72
CA VAL A 80 8.52 -8.05 21.74
C VAL A 80 7.08 -8.47 21.45
N LYS A 81 6.16 -8.07 22.33
CA LYS A 81 4.74 -8.34 22.19
C LYS A 81 4.03 -7.20 21.46
N TYR A 82 3.26 -7.56 20.44
CA TYR A 82 2.45 -6.65 19.65
C TYR A 82 0.97 -6.97 19.87
N ASP A 83 0.21 -5.97 20.29
CA ASP A 83 -1.24 -6.09 20.41
C ASP A 83 -1.86 -6.30 19.03
N LYS A 84 -2.80 -7.25 18.89
CA LYS A 84 -3.61 -7.47 17.68
C LYS A 84 -4.60 -6.32 17.47
N SER A 85 -4.08 -5.12 17.24
CA SER A 85 -4.82 -3.88 17.16
C SER A 85 -4.05 -2.88 16.32
N LEU A 86 -4.74 -2.21 15.39
CA LEU A 86 -4.14 -1.10 14.62
C LEU A 86 -3.65 0.03 15.55
N MET A 87 -4.52 0.51 16.44
CA MET A 87 -4.25 1.68 17.29
C MET A 87 -3.23 1.39 18.39
N ASN A 88 -3.48 0.33 19.18
CA ASN A 88 -2.60 -0.06 20.28
C ASN A 88 -1.39 -0.90 19.85
N GLY A 89 -1.30 -1.34 18.60
CA GLY A 89 -0.17 -2.12 18.09
C GLY A 89 0.63 -1.32 17.07
N CYS A 90 0.14 -1.27 15.82
CA CYS A 90 0.88 -0.70 14.69
C CYS A 90 1.16 0.81 14.87
N MET A 91 0.15 1.60 15.28
CA MET A 91 0.26 3.05 15.40
C MET A 91 1.17 3.50 16.57
N LYS A 92 1.59 2.60 17.46
CA LYS A 92 2.63 2.91 18.48
C LYS A 92 3.98 3.25 17.84
N CYS A 93 4.27 2.67 16.68
CA CYS A 93 5.49 2.95 15.92
C CYS A 93 5.17 3.78 14.67
N HIS A 94 4.09 3.45 13.95
CA HIS A 94 3.63 4.18 12.77
C HIS A 94 2.72 5.34 13.15
N ALA A 95 3.20 6.24 14.00
CA ALA A 95 2.40 7.35 14.50
C ALA A 95 1.89 8.22 13.35
N GLU A 96 2.79 8.60 12.44
CA GLU A 96 2.53 9.53 11.34
C GLU A 96 1.83 8.91 10.14
N LYS A 97 0.49 8.84 10.15
CA LYS A 97 -0.28 8.25 9.04
C LYS A 97 0.03 8.93 7.72
N LYS A 98 0.06 10.27 7.71
CA LYS A 98 0.26 11.06 6.49
C LYS A 98 1.61 10.79 5.83
N LYS A 99 2.67 10.58 6.64
CA LYS A 99 4.03 10.38 6.15
C LYS A 99 4.42 8.93 5.96
N PHE A 100 3.61 7.99 6.44
CA PHE A 100 3.87 6.55 6.31
C PHE A 100 2.80 5.83 5.50
N CYS A 101 1.57 5.75 6.03
CA CYS A 101 0.50 4.98 5.41
C CYS A 101 0.03 5.64 4.10
N ASP A 102 -0.22 6.95 4.14
CA ASP A 102 -0.83 7.67 3.01
C ASP A 102 0.09 7.74 1.79
N GLU A 103 1.41 7.73 1.98
CA GLU A 103 2.37 7.63 0.88
C GLU A 103 2.05 6.46 -0.06
N CYS A 104 1.76 5.29 0.50
CA CYS A 104 1.40 4.11 -0.27
C CYS A 104 -0.08 4.10 -0.67
N HIS A 105 -1.00 4.47 0.21
CA HIS A 105 -2.45 4.42 -0.07
C HIS A 105 -2.88 5.44 -1.11
N VAL A 106 -2.26 6.62 -1.15
CA VAL A 106 -2.45 7.60 -2.22
C VAL A 106 -1.85 7.08 -3.52
N TYR A 107 -0.64 6.52 -3.47
CA TYR A 107 0.03 5.96 -4.66
C TYR A 107 -0.79 4.83 -5.30
N THR A 108 -1.35 3.92 -4.51
CA THR A 108 -2.19 2.81 -5.01
C THR A 108 -3.65 3.19 -5.19
N SER A 109 -4.03 4.44 -4.87
CA SER A 109 -5.41 4.93 -4.92
C SER A 109 -6.40 4.10 -4.08
N VAL A 110 -5.92 3.50 -2.98
CA VAL A 110 -6.73 2.71 -2.05
C VAL A 110 -7.14 3.60 -0.87
N LYS A 111 -8.43 3.58 -0.53
CA LYS A 111 -8.98 4.28 0.64
C LYS A 111 -9.40 3.25 1.69
N PRO A 112 -8.63 3.06 2.78
CA PRO A 112 -9.01 2.14 3.86
C PRO A 112 -10.26 2.67 4.57
N TYR A 113 -11.27 1.81 4.73
CA TYR A 113 -12.54 2.14 5.38
C TYR A 113 -12.45 2.12 6.92
N CYS A 114 -11.34 1.65 7.50
CA CYS A 114 -11.17 1.60 8.94
C CYS A 114 -11.40 2.99 9.59
N TRP A 115 -11.03 4.06 8.90
CA TRP A 115 -11.14 5.44 9.37
C TRP A 115 -12.55 6.02 9.26
N ASP A 116 -13.49 5.32 8.62
CA ASP A 116 -14.89 5.76 8.54
C ASP A 116 -15.56 5.69 9.93
N CYS A 117 -15.05 4.83 10.80
CA CYS A 117 -15.51 4.68 12.19
C CYS A 117 -14.39 4.91 13.22
N HIS A 118 -13.13 4.63 12.89
CA HIS A 118 -12.02 4.81 13.82
C HIS A 118 -11.39 6.20 13.70
N PHE A 119 -11.22 6.87 14.84
CA PHE A 119 -10.51 8.13 14.89
C PHE A 119 -9.01 7.92 14.74
N LEU A 120 -8.38 8.80 13.96
CA LEU A 120 -6.94 8.88 13.85
C LEU A 120 -6.33 9.21 15.22
N PRO A 121 -5.28 8.51 15.66
CA PRO A 121 -4.57 8.93 16.85
C PRO A 121 -4.01 10.33 16.60
N LYS A 122 -3.94 11.16 17.65
CA LYS A 122 -3.28 12.45 17.53
C LYS A 122 -1.83 12.20 17.12
N GLU A 123 -1.47 12.75 15.98
CA GLU A 123 -0.09 12.76 15.48
C GLU A 123 0.80 13.37 16.56
N THR A 124 1.71 12.58 17.12
CA THR A 124 2.67 13.05 18.11
C THR A 124 3.89 13.61 17.39
N PHE A 125 4.05 14.93 17.46
CA PHE A 125 5.21 15.67 16.92
C PHE A 125 6.50 15.35 17.67
#